data_AF-A0A965N728-F1
#
_entry.id   AF-A0A965N728-F1
#
_cell.length_a   1.000
_cell.length_b   1.000
_cell.length_c   1.000
_cell.angle_alpha   90.00
_cell.angle_beta   90.00
_cell.angle_gamma   90.00
#
_symmetry.space_group_name_H-M   'P 1'
#
loop_
_entity.id
_entity.type
_entity.pdbx_description
1 polymer ?
#
loop_
_entity_poly.entity_id
_entity_poly.type
_entity_poly.pdbx_seq_one_letter_code
_entity_poly.pdbx_strand_id
1 'polypeptide(L)' 'QFMHGLKLAGVELDRKVLADLAMNEAGAFSAIIAQAKAALPQAA' A
#
# COMPACT_ATOMS: atom_id res chain seq x y z
N GLN A 1 -5.74 -4.38 -7.56
CA GLN A 1 -6.04 -4.70 -6.15
C GLN A 1 -5.20 -3.81 -5.23
N PHE A 2 -3.86 -3.92 -5.14
CA PHE A 2 -3.06 -3.10 -4.21
C PHE A 2 -3.21 -1.56 -4.37
N MET A 3 -3.01 -1.00 -5.57
CA MET A 3 -3.20 0.45 -5.82
C MET A 3 -4.64 0.94 -5.57
N HIS A 4 -5.62 0.06 -5.74
CA HIS A 4 -7.01 0.36 -5.42
C HIS A 4 -7.21 0.41 -3.89
N GLY A 5 -6.62 -0.53 -3.17
CA GLY A 5 -6.57 -0.54 -1.71
C GLY A 5 -5.89 0.70 -1.12
N LEU A 6 -4.78 1.15 -1.70
CA LEU A 6 -4.11 2.40 -1.30
C LEU A 6 -5.03 3.60 -1.48
N LYS A 7 -5.70 3.69 -2.62
CA LYS A 7 -6.67 4.77 -2.89
C LYS A 7 -7.85 4.74 -1.91
N LEU A 8 -8.35 3.56 -1.55
CA LEU A 8 -9.43 3.39 -0.58
C LEU A 8 -8.98 3.67 0.86
N ALA A 9 -7.72 3.38 1.18
CA ALA A 9 -7.10 3.72 2.46
C ALA A 9 -6.81 5.23 2.61
N GLY A 10 -7.03 6.03 1.56
CA GLY A 10 -6.63 7.44 1.53
C GLY A 10 -5.12 7.66 1.50
N VAL A 11 -4.36 6.63 1.12
CA VAL A 11 -2.89 6.67 1.07
C VAL A 11 -2.48 7.13 -0.33
N GLU A 12 -2.25 8.43 -0.46
CA GLU A 12 -1.65 9.04 -1.64
C GLU A 12 -0.12 8.97 -1.56
N LEU A 13 0.43 7.85 -2.03
CA LEU A 13 1.88 7.63 -2.09
C LEU A 13 2.38 7.68 -3.54
N ASP A 14 3.45 8.44 -3.77
CA ASP A 14 4.14 8.48 -5.04
C ASP A 14 4.76 7.12 -5.39
N ARG A 15 4.62 6.69 -6.64
CA ARG A 15 5.13 5.37 -7.08
C ARG A 15 6.65 5.24 -6.94
N LYS A 16 7.37 6.35 -7.06
CA LYS A 16 8.83 6.39 -6.85
C LYS A 16 9.18 6.11 -5.40
N VAL A 17 8.47 6.75 -4.47
CA VAL A 17 8.65 6.55 -3.03
C VAL A 17 8.21 5.13 -2.63
N LEU A 18 7.13 4.62 -3.23
CA LEU A 18 6.70 3.23 -3.03
C LEU A 18 7.81 2.24 -3.42
N ALA A 19 8.44 2.45 -4.58
CA ALA A 19 9.49 1.57 -5.10
C ALA A 19 10.75 1.64 -4.23
N ASP A 20 11.12 2.84 -3.79
CA ASP A 20 12.25 3.04 -2.89
C ASP A 20 12.00 2.38 -1.52
N LEU A 21 10.81 2.56 -0.95
CA LEU A 21 10.40 1.88 0.29
C LEU A 21 10.37 0.36 0.13
N ALA A 22 9.92 -0.14 -1.02
CA ALA A 22 9.92 -1.58 -1.28
C ALA A 22 11.33 -2.17 -1.38
N MET A 23 12.30 -1.40 -1.87
CA MET A 23 13.69 -1.85 -2.03
C MET A 23 14.55 -1.65 -0.78
N ASN A 24 14.37 -0.54 -0.07
CA ASN A 24 15.21 -0.16 1.07
C ASN A 24 14.54 -0.40 2.42
N GLU A 25 13.21 -0.32 2.50
CA GLU A 25 12.45 -0.25 3.75
C GLU A 25 11.32 -1.31 3.80
N ALA A 26 11.71 -2.59 3.76
CA ALA A 26 10.76 -3.72 3.73
C ALA A 26 9.74 -3.71 4.88
N GLY A 27 10.11 -3.20 6.06
CA GLY A 27 9.22 -3.05 7.21
C GLY A 27 8.10 -2.03 6.95
N ALA A 28 8.46 -0.84 6.45
CA ALA A 28 7.51 0.20 6.09
C ALA A 28 6.60 -0.25 4.94
N PHE A 29 7.17 -0.91 3.92
CA PHE A 29 6.41 -1.46 2.81
C PHE A 29 5.36 -2.50 3.26
N SER A 30 5.71 -3.35 4.23
CA SER A 30 4.78 -4.33 4.80
C SER A 30 3.60 -3.68 5.53
N ALA A 31 3.83 -2.59 6.26
CA ALA A 31 2.77 -1.83 6.91
C ALA A 31 1.82 -1.16 5.90
N ILE A 32 2.36 -0.61 4.80
CA ILE A 32 1.57 -0.04 3.70
C ILE A 32 0.73 -1.11 3.01
N ILE A 33 1.29 -2.31 2.79
CA ILE A 33 0.53 -3.47 2.29
C ILE A 33 -0.61 -3.83 3.22
N ALA A 34 -0.38 -3.88 4.53
CA ALA A 34 -1.41 -4.20 5.50
C ALA A 34 -2.55 -3.17 5.47
N GLN A 35 -2.23 -1.87 5.43
CA GLN A 35 -3.24 -0.80 5.31
C GLN A 35 -4.04 -0.90 4.00
N ALA A 36 -3.35 -1.09 2.87
CA ALA A 36 -4.01 -1.23 1.58
C ALA A 36 -4.93 -2.46 1.54
N LYS A 37 -4.51 -3.58 2.14
CA LYS A 37 -5.32 -4.80 2.23
C LYS A 37 -6.52 -4.63 3.17
N ALA A 38 -6.35 -3.93 4.27
CA ALA A 38 -7.45 -3.64 5.21
C ALA A 38 -8.50 -2.71 4.59
N ALA A 39 -8.09 -1.80 3.71
CA ALA A 39 -8.98 -0.89 3.01
C ALA A 39 -9.60 -1.48 1.74
N LEU A 40 -9.08 -2.61 1.22
CA LEU A 40 -9.76 -3.32 0.15
C LEU A 40 -11.05 -3.91 0.70
N PRO A 41 -12.22 -3.64 0.08
CA PRO A 41 -13.40 -4.42 0.37
C PRO A 41 -13.04 -5.87 0.08
N GLN A 42 -13.11 -6.72 1.12
CA GLN A 42 -12.96 -8.15 0.96
C GLN A 42 -13.95 -8.56 -0.13
N ALA A 43 -13.43 -8.89 -1.31
CA ALA A 43 -14.27 -9.36 -2.40
C ALA A 43 -14.94 -10.64 -1.89
N ALA A 44 -16.24 -10.54 -1.62
CA ALA A 44 -17.11 -11.67 -1.48
C ALA A 44 -17.25 -12.37 -2.84
#